data_AF-A0A354G7X7-F1
#
_entry.id   AF-A0A354G7X7-F1
#
_cell.length_a   1.000
_cell.length_b   1.000
_cell.length_c   1.000
_cell.angle_alpha   90.00
_cell.angle_beta   90.00
_cell.angle_gamma   90.00
#
_symmetry.space_group_name_H-M   'P 1'
#
loop_
_entity.id
_entity.type
_entity.pdbx_description
1 polymer ?
#
loop_
_entity_poly.entity_id
_entity_poly.type
_entity_poly.pdbx_seq_one_letter_code
_entity_poly.pdbx_strand_id
1 'polypeptide(L)'
;MKKLINVMFLFCSLFILTQCDLNPSTEVSSSDNKSVFIEKKTVSVKPGETKSLFVTAIKPDGSADTYTAAADNDKAKVTITSTGISVEGTSVGKAIISITSGSGATSVLNVHVYEPLTMDIGNGLLIQFTYKFDNKWDDGGSGGDYNTVWWHPQYDAANGWYPVGSYIRGNYINANKTHAVVLVKDLYGKDLLAKPTDYELIYNDSGSGADKDGSVWLPIAPDGYVAMGVIVQSGHEKPSTDVIRCVKKEYTVPAKAGDWIYDDSGTGASMNLTVWDLAEPDNYSLSEGYMFLDPGTVIASSSGDSETISSTIKNVFLISIPVTEEVDTAGIEPKLTGYKPYSSTYPKFFSSVRVPFTLITDSNRTLEWKVDNSPFYYIQREEVYSDAQTLDNRQGTADASINYSTEVGFSKTETDTFSQEIGMEVTAEGGASFLGSGGKWSVKLSAKLGWQQQTATTYSFVETKTYNFTVPAQKYAQLLHVTSQFRALDSLGNTVTILPMKSNSLKYLQYP
;
A
#
# COMPACT_ATOMS: atom_id res chain seq x y z
N MET A 1 -24.35 -31.03 -36.24
CA MET A 1 -24.82 -30.13 -37.31
C MET A 1 -24.42 -28.72 -36.89
N LYS A 2 -23.31 -28.21 -37.43
CA LYS A 2 -23.25 -27.33 -38.61
C LYS A 2 -23.61 -25.87 -38.28
N LYS A 3 -22.57 -25.01 -38.34
CA LYS A 3 -22.52 -23.68 -39.00
C LYS A 3 -23.21 -22.53 -38.23
N LEU A 4 -22.76 -21.27 -38.17
CA LEU A 4 -21.75 -20.42 -38.86
C LEU A 4 -21.82 -19.02 -38.15
N ILE A 5 -20.79 -18.20 -37.87
CA ILE A 5 -20.16 -17.11 -38.67
C ILE A 5 -19.44 -16.19 -37.64
N ASN A 6 -18.13 -15.95 -37.63
CA ASN A 6 -17.26 -15.08 -38.49
C ASN A 6 -17.51 -13.55 -38.41
N VAL A 7 -16.62 -12.82 -37.69
CA VAL A 7 -16.03 -11.49 -38.03
C VAL A 7 -14.75 -11.41 -37.16
N MET A 8 -13.50 -11.61 -37.60
CA MET A 8 -12.63 -10.97 -38.60
C MET A 8 -12.36 -9.47 -38.34
N PHE A 9 -11.26 -9.15 -37.63
CA PHE A 9 -10.42 -8.00 -37.97
C PHE A 9 -8.92 -8.37 -37.89
N LEU A 10 -8.35 -8.42 -39.10
CA LEU A 10 -6.95 -8.40 -39.49
C LEU A 10 -6.17 -7.29 -38.77
N PHE A 11 -4.96 -7.57 -38.26
CA PHE A 11 -3.81 -6.69 -38.52
C PHE A 11 -2.54 -7.53 -38.67
N CYS A 12 -1.87 -7.27 -39.78
CA CYS A 12 -0.70 -7.96 -40.31
C CYS A 12 0.52 -7.10 -40.01
N SER A 13 1.59 -7.65 -39.43
CA SER A 13 2.92 -7.04 -39.52
C SER A 13 4.04 -8.05 -39.22
N LEU A 14 4.68 -8.47 -40.31
CA LEU A 14 6.12 -8.71 -40.49
C LEU A 14 6.90 -9.42 -39.36
N PHE A 15 7.20 -10.69 -39.61
CA PHE A 15 8.40 -11.35 -39.09
C PHE A 15 9.65 -10.69 -39.74
N ILE A 16 10.43 -9.96 -38.96
CA ILE A 16 11.84 -9.71 -39.25
C ILE A 16 12.64 -10.66 -38.35
N LEU A 17 13.21 -11.69 -38.97
CA LEU A 17 14.26 -12.51 -38.40
C LEU A 17 15.53 -11.64 -38.31
N THR A 18 15.80 -11.06 -37.15
CA THR A 18 17.15 -10.65 -36.77
C THR A 18 17.72 -11.71 -35.83
N GLN A 19 18.62 -12.54 -36.37
CA GLN A 19 19.57 -13.30 -35.57
C GLN A 19 20.40 -12.31 -34.75
N CYS A 20 20.28 -12.33 -33.42
CA CYS A 20 21.29 -11.74 -32.57
C CYS A 20 22.44 -12.73 -32.47
N ASP A 21 23.52 -12.44 -33.18
CA ASP A 21 24.83 -13.03 -32.96
C ASP A 21 25.27 -12.76 -31.51
N LEU A 22 25.48 -13.83 -30.75
CA LEU A 22 26.11 -13.81 -29.45
C LEU A 22 27.61 -13.59 -29.65
N ASN A 23 28.05 -12.34 -29.58
CA ASN A 23 29.47 -11.99 -29.49
C ASN A 23 29.79 -11.56 -28.05
N PRO A 24 30.59 -12.31 -27.27
CA PRO A 24 30.93 -11.96 -25.90
C PRO A 24 32.22 -11.13 -25.90
N SER A 25 32.09 -9.81 -25.96
CA SER A 25 33.14 -8.88 -25.51
C SER A 25 32.62 -7.44 -25.53
N THR A 26 31.66 -7.15 -24.65
CA THR A 26 31.55 -5.79 -24.12
C THR A 26 32.24 -5.79 -22.77
N GLU A 27 33.51 -5.41 -22.77
CA GLU A 27 34.13 -4.80 -21.61
C GLU A 27 33.15 -3.74 -21.09
N VAL A 28 32.70 -3.91 -19.85
CA VAL A 28 31.92 -2.90 -19.14
C VAL A 28 32.86 -1.71 -18.97
N SER A 29 32.74 -0.73 -19.85
CA SER A 29 33.42 0.55 -19.72
C SER A 29 33.01 1.20 -18.39
N SER A 30 33.99 1.41 -17.52
CA SER A 30 33.91 2.05 -16.21
C SER A 30 33.62 3.56 -16.28
N SER A 31 32.48 3.95 -16.86
CA SER A 31 32.04 5.35 -16.90
C SER A 31 31.06 5.66 -15.77
N ASP A 32 31.58 5.80 -14.53
CA ASP A 32 31.12 6.81 -13.55
C ASP A 32 32.02 6.81 -12.30
N ASN A 33 33.28 7.21 -12.45
CA ASN A 33 34.24 7.25 -11.33
C ASN A 33 34.09 8.51 -10.42
N LYS A 34 32.90 9.09 -10.33
CA LYS A 34 32.57 10.06 -9.28
C LYS A 34 31.29 9.62 -8.59
N SER A 35 31.41 9.03 -7.40
CA SER A 35 30.24 8.58 -6.66
C SER A 35 30.37 8.93 -5.18
N VAL A 36 29.43 9.75 -4.70
CA VAL A 36 28.96 9.63 -3.32
C VAL A 36 27.90 8.53 -3.36
N PHE A 37 28.17 7.41 -2.71
CA PHE A 37 27.21 6.34 -2.53
C PHE A 37 26.63 6.42 -1.13
N ILE A 38 25.31 6.27 -1.02
CA ILE A 38 24.60 6.05 0.23
C ILE A 38 23.73 4.82 0.07
N GLU A 39 23.72 3.93 1.06
CA GLU A 39 23.08 2.62 0.91
C GLU A 39 21.55 2.65 0.74
N LYS A 40 20.89 3.78 1.05
CA LYS A 40 19.45 3.96 0.91
C LYS A 40 19.13 5.28 0.21
N LYS A 41 18.09 5.26 -0.62
CA LYS A 41 17.45 6.45 -1.21
C LYS A 41 16.38 7.04 -0.31
N THR A 42 15.72 6.18 0.47
CA THR A 42 14.67 6.57 1.40
C THR A 42 14.82 5.81 2.71
N VAL A 43 14.66 6.51 3.84
CA VAL A 43 14.63 5.91 5.18
C VAL A 43 13.49 6.51 6.01
N SER A 44 12.84 5.66 6.81
CA SER A 44 11.83 6.09 7.77
C SER A 44 12.31 5.92 9.20
N VAL A 45 12.03 6.90 10.05
CA VAL A 45 12.37 6.91 11.48
C VAL A 45 11.18 7.44 12.29
N LYS A 46 11.01 6.97 13.52
CA LYS A 46 10.09 7.59 14.48
C LYS A 46 10.72 8.85 15.07
N PRO A 47 9.94 9.81 15.59
CA PRO A 47 10.49 10.87 16.43
C PRO A 47 11.34 10.29 17.58
N GLY A 48 12.56 10.80 17.74
CA GLY A 48 13.57 10.32 18.69
C GLY A 48 14.32 9.05 18.25
N GLU A 49 13.90 8.36 17.19
CA GLU A 49 14.63 7.20 16.66
C GLU A 49 15.83 7.66 15.83
N THR A 50 16.93 6.93 15.97
CA THR A 50 18.16 7.14 15.20
C THR A 50 18.49 5.92 14.36
N LYS A 51 18.75 6.11 13.07
CA LYS A 51 19.24 5.07 12.15
C LYS A 51 20.61 5.44 11.60
N SER A 52 21.55 4.50 11.67
CA SER A 52 22.86 4.64 11.02
C SER A 52 22.78 4.15 9.58
N LEU A 53 23.42 4.88 8.67
CA LEU A 53 23.52 4.52 7.26
C LEU A 53 24.96 4.59 6.76
N PHE A 54 25.36 3.64 5.93
CA PHE A 54 26.68 3.65 5.29
C PHE A 54 26.75 4.69 4.16
N VAL A 55 27.88 5.41 4.11
CA VAL A 55 28.20 6.36 3.05
C VAL A 55 29.65 6.15 2.62
N THR A 56 29.87 6.08 1.31
CA THR A 56 31.20 6.03 0.71
C THR A 56 31.33 7.15 -0.30
N ALA A 57 32.42 7.90 -0.25
CA ALA A 57 32.76 8.90 -1.27
C ALA A 57 34.10 8.52 -1.89
N ILE A 58 34.17 8.52 -3.22
CA ILE A 58 35.37 8.11 -3.98
C ILE A 58 35.73 9.20 -4.98
N LYS A 59 37.02 9.53 -5.06
CA LYS A 59 37.59 10.46 -6.04
C LYS A 59 37.71 9.79 -7.43
N PRO A 60 37.91 10.58 -8.50
CA PRO A 60 38.14 10.04 -9.85
C PRO A 60 39.30 9.04 -9.96
N ASP A 61 40.29 9.14 -9.08
CA ASP A 61 41.46 8.26 -9.02
C ASP A 61 41.22 6.96 -8.23
N GLY A 62 40.00 6.74 -7.72
CA GLY A 62 39.63 5.57 -6.92
C GLY A 62 40.00 5.66 -5.43
N SER A 63 40.65 6.74 -5.00
CA SER A 63 40.95 6.96 -3.58
C SER A 63 39.74 7.46 -2.80
N ALA A 64 39.75 7.27 -1.47
CA ALA A 64 38.69 7.77 -0.60
C ALA A 64 38.60 9.30 -0.65
N ASP A 65 37.37 9.81 -0.75
CA ASP A 65 37.04 11.22 -0.65
C ASP A 65 36.43 11.55 0.71
N THR A 66 36.52 12.81 1.09
CA THR A 66 35.75 13.36 2.22
C THR A 66 34.31 13.62 1.79
N TYR A 67 33.39 13.79 2.75
CA TYR A 67 32.03 14.22 2.46
C TYR A 67 31.43 15.03 3.61
N THR A 68 30.39 15.78 3.29
CA THR A 68 29.53 16.52 4.23
C THR A 68 28.09 16.06 4.06
N ALA A 69 27.27 16.21 5.10
CA ALA A 69 25.84 15.90 5.06
C ALA A 69 25.05 17.01 5.76
N ALA A 70 23.94 17.45 5.15
CA ALA A 70 23.06 18.47 5.70
C ALA A 70 21.59 18.13 5.45
N ALA A 71 20.75 18.31 6.47
CA ALA A 71 19.30 18.25 6.35
C ALA A 71 18.76 19.60 5.86
N ASP A 72 17.73 19.57 5.02
CA ASP A 72 17.04 20.74 4.48
C ASP A 72 16.16 21.46 5.51
N ASN A 73 15.69 20.75 6.53
CA ASN A 73 14.76 21.25 7.53
C ASN A 73 14.93 20.56 8.90
N ASP A 74 14.11 20.94 9.88
CA ASP A 74 14.20 20.49 11.27
C ASP A 74 13.51 19.14 11.56
N LYS A 75 12.91 18.50 10.55
CA LYS A 75 12.21 17.21 10.75
C LYS A 75 13.19 16.08 11.01
N ALA A 76 14.40 16.15 10.46
CA ALA A 76 15.45 15.20 10.72
C ALA A 76 16.78 15.90 11.03
N LYS A 77 17.60 15.29 11.87
CA LYS A 77 18.98 15.71 12.11
C LYS A 77 19.93 14.67 11.52
N VAL A 78 21.06 15.14 11.00
CA VAL A 78 22.12 14.29 10.47
C VAL A 78 23.43 14.56 11.18
N THR A 79 24.14 13.51 11.55
CA THR A 79 25.50 13.57 12.11
C THR A 79 26.41 12.63 11.34
N ILE A 80 27.62 13.07 11.01
CA ILE A 80 28.62 12.22 10.34
C ILE A 80 29.24 11.26 11.37
N THR A 81 29.37 9.99 11.00
CA THR A 81 29.98 8.93 11.81
C THR A 81 31.26 8.42 11.13
N SER A 82 31.96 7.48 11.77
CA SER A 82 33.18 6.88 11.20
C SER A 82 32.93 6.05 9.94
N THR A 83 31.70 5.54 9.74
CA THR A 83 31.33 4.64 8.65
C THR A 83 30.26 5.20 7.73
N GLY A 84 29.77 6.42 7.98
CA GLY A 84 28.68 7.02 7.21
C GLY A 84 28.00 8.18 7.93
N ILE A 85 26.67 8.10 8.05
CA ILE A 85 25.84 9.09 8.74
C ILE A 85 24.91 8.45 9.76
N SER A 86 24.47 9.24 10.72
CA SER A 86 23.43 8.93 11.69
C SER A 86 22.27 9.90 11.48
N VAL A 87 21.07 9.37 11.26
CA VAL A 87 19.85 10.13 10.99
C VAL A 87 18.88 9.99 12.15
N GLU A 88 18.56 11.10 12.82
CA GLU A 88 17.61 11.17 13.93
C GLU A 88 16.32 11.86 13.49
N GLY A 89 15.17 11.21 13.70
CA GLY A 89 13.86 11.84 13.49
C GLY A 89 13.52 12.81 14.62
N THR A 90 13.15 14.06 14.31
CA THR A 90 12.82 15.07 15.33
C THR A 90 11.31 15.27 15.46
N SER A 91 10.59 15.43 14.35
CA SER A 91 9.12 15.58 14.36
C SER A 91 8.51 15.08 13.06
N VAL A 92 7.22 14.70 13.10
CA VAL A 92 6.51 14.13 11.94
C VAL A 92 6.60 15.04 10.72
N GLY A 93 6.98 14.45 9.58
CA GLY A 93 7.12 15.15 8.31
C GLY A 93 8.18 14.52 7.42
N LYS A 94 8.57 15.26 6.38
CA LYS A 94 9.61 14.85 5.43
C LYS A 94 10.81 15.78 5.54
N ALA A 95 11.99 15.21 5.40
CA ALA A 95 13.25 15.92 5.26
C ALA A 95 14.06 15.32 4.12
N ILE A 96 14.98 16.10 3.60
CA ILE A 96 15.94 15.71 2.58
C ILE A 96 17.34 15.93 3.15
N ILE A 97 18.13 14.87 3.21
CA ILE A 97 19.54 14.96 3.55
C ILE A 97 20.34 14.96 2.25
N SER A 98 21.10 16.03 2.03
CA SER A 98 22.04 16.14 0.91
C SER A 98 23.44 15.77 1.39
N ILE A 99 24.07 14.80 0.73
CA ILE A 99 25.44 14.36 0.98
C ILE A 99 26.32 14.85 -0.18
N THR A 100 27.38 15.60 0.12
CA THR A 100 28.28 16.17 -0.90
C THR A 100 29.71 15.74 -0.64
N SER A 101 30.38 15.12 -1.62
CA SER A 101 31.81 14.78 -1.51
C SER A 101 32.70 16.02 -1.61
N GLY A 102 33.95 15.89 -1.14
CA GLY A 102 34.99 16.88 -1.32
C GLY A 102 35.27 17.20 -2.80
N SER A 103 35.05 16.24 -3.70
CA SER A 103 35.14 16.42 -5.16
C SER A 103 33.87 16.98 -5.81
N GLY A 104 32.84 17.32 -5.02
CA GLY A 104 31.62 18.00 -5.46
C GLY A 104 30.52 17.10 -6.03
N ALA A 105 30.62 15.77 -5.90
CA ALA A 105 29.52 14.87 -6.25
C ALA A 105 28.46 14.88 -5.15
N THR A 106 27.19 14.78 -5.52
CA THR A 106 26.07 14.87 -4.57
C THR A 106 25.16 13.67 -4.63
N SER A 107 24.69 13.21 -3.48
CA SER A 107 23.64 12.21 -3.33
C SER A 107 22.59 12.67 -2.33
N VAL A 108 21.37 12.16 -2.47
CA VAL A 108 20.21 12.61 -1.70
C VAL A 108 19.57 11.42 -0.99
N LEU A 109 19.21 11.64 0.28
CA LEU A 109 18.43 10.71 1.09
C LEU A 109 17.12 11.37 1.50
N ASN A 110 16.00 10.76 1.12
CA ASN A 110 14.69 11.13 1.60
C ASN A 110 14.48 10.54 3.01
N VAL A 111 14.11 11.39 3.96
CA VAL A 111 13.81 10.98 5.34
C VAL A 111 12.34 11.21 5.62
N HIS A 112 11.66 10.15 6.05
CA HIS A 112 10.27 10.19 6.44
C HIS A 112 10.19 9.98 7.96
N VAL A 113 9.80 11.03 8.69
CA VAL A 113 9.57 10.94 10.12
C VAL A 113 8.10 10.72 10.37
N TYR A 114 7.74 9.59 10.98
CA TYR A 114 6.35 9.15 11.05
C TYR A 114 5.97 8.63 12.44
N GLU A 115 4.67 8.67 12.74
CA GLU A 115 4.10 8.01 13.91
C GLU A 115 3.52 6.63 13.54
N PRO A 116 3.74 5.57 14.35
CA PRO A 116 3.27 4.22 14.04
C PRO A 116 1.74 4.07 13.93
N LEU A 117 0.98 4.97 14.55
CA LEU A 117 -0.48 4.90 14.58
C LEU A 117 -1.17 5.84 13.58
N THR A 118 -0.40 6.60 12.80
CA THR A 118 -0.94 7.51 11.78
C THR A 118 -0.23 7.34 10.44
N MET A 119 -0.89 7.75 9.36
CA MET A 119 -0.32 7.77 8.02
C MET A 119 -0.55 9.13 7.37
N ASP A 120 0.51 9.76 6.87
CA ASP A 120 0.40 10.92 5.99
C ASP A 120 0.06 10.43 4.57
N ILE A 121 -1.13 10.77 4.10
CA ILE A 121 -1.60 10.42 2.75
C ILE A 121 -1.30 11.51 1.72
N GLY A 122 -0.66 12.60 2.15
CA GLY A 122 -0.11 13.65 1.29
C GLY A 122 -0.21 15.05 1.89
N ASN A 123 0.87 15.83 1.78
CA ASN A 123 0.99 17.21 2.26
C ASN A 123 0.65 17.44 3.75
N GLY A 124 0.62 16.41 4.59
CA GLY A 124 0.25 16.51 6.00
C GLY A 124 -1.22 16.23 6.28
N LEU A 125 -1.99 15.69 5.33
CA LEU A 125 -3.28 15.08 5.63
C LEU A 125 -3.01 13.72 6.29
N LEU A 126 -3.21 13.65 7.60
CA LEU A 126 -3.03 12.43 8.37
C LEU A 126 -4.35 11.65 8.47
N ILE A 127 -4.24 10.34 8.40
CA ILE A 127 -5.31 9.39 8.75
C ILE A 127 -4.91 8.54 9.95
N GLN A 128 -5.91 8.15 10.75
CA GLN A 128 -5.85 7.08 11.74
C GLN A 128 -7.20 6.36 11.78
N PHE A 129 -7.31 5.29 12.56
CA PHE A 129 -8.56 4.54 12.71
C PHE A 129 -9.10 4.63 14.13
N THR A 130 -10.42 4.57 14.26
CA THR A 130 -11.11 4.35 15.54
C THR A 130 -12.08 3.18 15.41
N TYR A 131 -12.18 2.36 16.44
CA TYR A 131 -13.21 1.32 16.59
C TYR A 131 -14.22 1.67 17.70
N LYS A 132 -14.19 2.91 18.19
CA LYS A 132 -15.01 3.37 19.30
C LYS A 132 -16.13 4.26 18.77
N PHE A 133 -17.36 3.98 19.20
CA PHE A 133 -18.56 4.63 18.68
C PHE A 133 -19.56 4.96 19.78
N ASP A 134 -20.23 6.09 19.63
CA ASP A 134 -21.44 6.43 20.36
C ASP A 134 -22.65 5.89 19.60
N ASN A 135 -23.52 5.15 20.28
CA ASN A 135 -24.84 4.80 19.74
C ASN A 135 -25.67 6.09 19.66
N LYS A 136 -26.24 6.37 18.48
CA LYS A 136 -27.11 7.54 18.26
C LYS A 136 -28.58 7.18 18.20
N TRP A 137 -28.92 6.03 17.62
CA TRP A 137 -30.29 5.59 17.44
C TRP A 137 -30.36 4.10 17.10
N ASP A 138 -31.51 3.47 17.36
CA ASP A 138 -31.89 2.13 16.93
C ASP A 138 -33.40 2.11 16.70
N ASP A 139 -33.88 1.21 15.85
CA ASP A 139 -35.29 1.16 15.41
C ASP A 139 -36.23 0.41 16.38
N GLY A 140 -35.79 0.17 17.61
CA GLY A 140 -36.58 -0.51 18.63
C GLY A 140 -37.96 0.16 18.80
N GLY A 141 -39.03 -0.64 18.78
CA GLY A 141 -40.41 -0.16 18.90
C GLY A 141 -41.07 0.27 17.59
N SER A 142 -40.32 0.44 16.49
CA SER A 142 -40.85 0.94 15.23
C SER A 142 -41.80 -0.02 14.49
N GLY A 143 -41.70 -1.32 14.76
CA GLY A 143 -42.45 -2.34 14.01
C GLY A 143 -42.01 -2.52 12.57
N GLY A 144 -40.85 -1.97 12.18
CA GLY A 144 -40.26 -2.10 10.84
C GLY A 144 -39.92 -3.54 10.45
N ASP A 145 -39.80 -3.76 9.15
CA ASP A 145 -39.47 -5.07 8.55
C ASP A 145 -37.99 -5.45 8.79
N TYR A 146 -37.14 -4.47 9.03
CA TYR A 146 -35.70 -4.62 9.20
C TYR A 146 -35.22 -3.92 10.47
N ASN A 147 -34.28 -4.55 11.18
CA ASN A 147 -33.65 -3.98 12.37
C ASN A 147 -32.42 -3.14 12.00
N THR A 148 -32.13 -2.06 12.72
CA THR A 148 -30.94 -1.23 12.50
C THR A 148 -30.41 -0.55 13.76
N VAL A 149 -29.14 -0.17 13.72
CA VAL A 149 -28.49 0.64 14.75
C VAL A 149 -27.51 1.61 14.11
N TRP A 150 -27.52 2.84 14.62
CA TRP A 150 -26.77 3.96 14.06
C TRP A 150 -25.72 4.44 15.05
N TRP A 151 -24.52 4.65 14.52
CA TRP A 151 -23.31 4.92 15.28
C TRP A 151 -22.61 6.15 14.74
N HIS A 152 -22.11 6.99 15.64
CA HIS A 152 -21.16 8.04 15.30
C HIS A 152 -19.80 7.73 15.94
N PRO A 153 -18.69 7.80 15.19
CA PRO A 153 -17.37 7.53 15.75
C PRO A 153 -17.03 8.47 16.91
N GLN A 154 -16.34 7.96 17.92
CA GLN A 154 -15.66 8.77 18.91
C GLN A 154 -14.34 9.30 18.33
N TYR A 155 -14.02 10.57 18.60
CA TYR A 155 -12.87 11.28 18.07
C TYR A 155 -12.31 12.29 19.07
N ASP A 156 -11.13 12.82 18.77
CA ASP A 156 -10.40 13.76 19.63
C ASP A 156 -10.23 15.11 18.93
N ALA A 157 -11.27 15.95 19.04
CA ALA A 157 -11.27 17.29 18.48
C ALA A 157 -10.19 18.20 19.08
N ALA A 158 -9.83 17.98 20.36
CA ALA A 158 -8.82 18.79 21.04
C ALA A 158 -7.43 18.60 20.42
N ASN A 159 -7.16 17.40 19.90
CA ASN A 159 -5.95 17.10 19.14
C ASN A 159 -6.14 17.16 17.61
N GLY A 160 -7.26 17.71 17.13
CA GLY A 160 -7.52 17.97 15.71
C GLY A 160 -7.92 16.76 14.88
N TRP A 161 -8.38 15.67 15.52
CA TRP A 161 -8.90 14.49 14.84
C TRP A 161 -10.40 14.58 14.66
N TYR A 162 -10.89 14.33 13.45
CA TYR A 162 -12.31 14.37 13.14
C TYR A 162 -12.74 13.18 12.29
N PRO A 163 -13.97 12.66 12.45
CA PRO A 163 -14.52 11.67 11.54
C PRO A 163 -14.96 12.34 10.24
N VAL A 164 -15.15 11.52 9.21
CA VAL A 164 -15.61 11.98 7.89
C VAL A 164 -17.05 11.54 7.57
N GLY A 165 -17.69 10.81 8.49
CA GLY A 165 -19.08 10.36 8.41
C GLY A 165 -19.45 9.41 9.55
N SER A 166 -20.69 8.94 9.52
CA SER A 166 -21.27 7.98 10.46
C SER A 166 -21.35 6.57 9.88
N TYR A 167 -21.72 5.63 10.75
CA TYR A 167 -21.86 4.22 10.45
C TYR A 167 -23.27 3.75 10.80
N ILE A 168 -23.92 3.01 9.90
CA ILE A 168 -25.25 2.43 10.08
C ILE A 168 -25.18 0.96 9.74
N ARG A 169 -25.76 0.09 10.55
CA ARG A 169 -25.85 -1.35 10.24
C ARG A 169 -27.18 -1.94 10.65
N GLY A 170 -27.60 -2.91 9.85
CA GLY A 170 -28.75 -3.75 10.18
C GLY A 170 -28.50 -4.67 11.38
N ASN A 171 -29.56 -5.32 11.85
CA ASN A 171 -29.51 -6.43 12.82
C ASN A 171 -28.87 -6.08 14.18
N TYR A 172 -28.97 -4.83 14.62
CA TYR A 172 -28.41 -4.36 15.90
C TYR A 172 -26.92 -4.70 16.09
N ILE A 173 -26.16 -4.73 14.98
CA ILE A 173 -24.73 -5.04 15.01
C ILE A 173 -23.99 -3.97 15.81
N ASN A 174 -23.33 -4.37 16.89
CA ASN A 174 -22.50 -3.49 17.69
C ASN A 174 -21.24 -3.12 16.91
N ALA A 175 -21.08 -1.83 16.58
CA ALA A 175 -19.93 -1.31 15.85
C ALA A 175 -18.63 -1.30 16.68
N ASN A 176 -18.74 -1.20 18.01
CA ASN A 176 -17.56 -1.13 18.87
C ASN A 176 -16.76 -2.42 18.72
N LYS A 177 -15.48 -2.27 18.34
CA LYS A 177 -14.49 -3.35 18.21
C LYS A 177 -14.71 -4.33 17.06
N THR A 178 -15.80 -4.20 16.31
CA THR A 178 -16.11 -5.05 15.13
C THR A 178 -16.00 -4.26 13.81
N HIS A 179 -16.03 -2.93 13.89
CA HIS A 179 -15.88 -2.03 12.76
C HIS A 179 -14.90 -0.90 13.08
N ALA A 180 -14.30 -0.32 12.04
CA ALA A 180 -13.43 0.84 12.18
C ALA A 180 -13.74 1.90 11.13
N VAL A 181 -13.60 3.17 11.53
CA VAL A 181 -13.77 4.35 10.67
C VAL A 181 -12.48 5.15 10.65
N VAL A 182 -12.19 5.76 9.51
CA VAL A 182 -11.06 6.68 9.34
C VAL A 182 -11.35 8.01 10.03
N LEU A 183 -10.41 8.44 10.86
CA LEU A 183 -10.32 9.81 11.37
C LEU A 183 -9.24 10.56 10.61
N VAL A 184 -9.48 11.85 10.36
CA VAL A 184 -8.59 12.73 9.59
C VAL A 184 -8.07 13.89 10.43
N LYS A 185 -6.85 14.36 10.10
CA LYS A 185 -6.24 15.54 10.69
C LYS A 185 -5.40 16.29 9.65
N ASP A 186 -5.57 17.61 9.58
CA ASP A 186 -4.66 18.49 8.83
C ASP A 186 -3.51 18.90 9.75
N LEU A 187 -2.34 18.29 9.56
CA LEU A 187 -1.19 18.48 10.44
C LEU A 187 -0.62 19.91 10.37
N TYR A 188 -0.70 20.54 9.21
CA TYR A 188 0.00 21.79 8.93
C TYR A 188 -0.95 22.99 8.74
N GLY A 189 -2.27 22.77 8.84
CA GLY A 189 -3.27 23.81 8.62
C GLY A 189 -3.23 24.33 7.18
N LYS A 190 -3.10 23.43 6.20
CA LYS A 190 -3.03 23.75 4.76
C LYS A 190 -4.40 23.71 4.08
N ASP A 191 -5.46 23.90 4.86
CA ASP A 191 -6.86 23.82 4.43
C ASP A 191 -7.17 22.49 3.71
N LEU A 192 -6.62 21.37 4.21
CA LEU A 192 -6.86 20.04 3.64
C LEU A 192 -8.22 19.47 4.06
N LEU A 193 -8.80 20.04 5.11
CA LEU A 193 -10.08 19.67 5.70
C LEU A 193 -10.94 20.91 5.93
N ALA A 194 -12.24 20.79 5.73
CA ALA A 194 -13.20 21.86 6.01
C ALA A 194 -14.41 21.34 6.76
N LYS A 195 -15.09 22.21 7.51
CA LYS A 195 -16.43 21.89 8.04
C LYS A 195 -17.43 21.90 6.88
N PRO A 196 -18.49 21.09 6.92
CA PRO A 196 -19.62 21.30 6.03
C PRO A 196 -20.21 22.70 6.27
N THR A 197 -20.75 23.29 5.22
CA THR A 197 -21.38 24.62 5.26
C THR A 197 -22.80 24.57 5.84
N ASP A 198 -23.50 23.46 5.61
CA ASP A 198 -24.80 23.14 6.22
C ASP A 198 -25.06 21.62 6.08
N TYR A 199 -26.24 21.17 6.50
CA TYR A 199 -26.76 19.83 6.30
C TYR A 199 -28.17 19.85 5.71
N GLU A 200 -28.43 18.94 4.78
CA GLU A 200 -29.78 18.64 4.29
C GLU A 200 -30.33 17.41 5.01
N LEU A 201 -31.61 17.46 5.42
CA LEU A 201 -32.26 16.32 6.06
C LEU A 201 -32.54 15.24 5.01
N ILE A 202 -32.03 14.02 5.21
CA ILE A 202 -32.40 12.85 4.40
C ILE A 202 -33.61 12.17 5.01
N TYR A 203 -33.57 11.94 6.32
CA TYR A 203 -34.58 11.18 7.04
C TYR A 203 -34.65 11.62 8.51
N ASN A 204 -35.86 11.60 9.06
CA ASN A 204 -36.08 11.44 10.49
C ASN A 204 -37.18 10.40 10.71
N ASP A 205 -37.20 9.79 11.89
CA ASP A 205 -38.10 8.69 12.21
C ASP A 205 -39.50 9.14 12.66
N SER A 206 -39.90 10.37 12.36
CA SER A 206 -41.24 10.88 12.72
C SER A 206 -42.34 9.99 12.14
N GLY A 207 -43.19 9.46 13.02
CA GLY A 207 -44.29 8.57 12.66
C GLY A 207 -43.94 7.07 12.71
N SER A 208 -42.66 6.72 12.91
CA SER A 208 -42.22 5.32 12.96
C SER A 208 -42.72 4.55 14.19
N GLY A 209 -43.05 5.26 15.29
CA GLY A 209 -43.37 4.62 16.57
C GLY A 209 -42.16 4.05 17.32
N ALA A 210 -40.92 4.32 16.86
CA ALA A 210 -39.71 3.94 17.57
C ALA A 210 -39.65 4.55 18.98
N ASP A 211 -38.98 3.85 19.90
CA ASP A 211 -38.85 4.24 21.31
C ASP A 211 -37.95 5.49 21.50
N LYS A 212 -37.17 5.85 20.49
CA LYS A 212 -36.22 6.97 20.47
C LYS A 212 -36.34 7.71 19.15
N ASP A 213 -36.04 9.00 19.16
CA ASP A 213 -35.97 9.81 17.95
C ASP A 213 -34.57 9.81 17.33
N GLY A 214 -34.49 9.77 16.01
CA GLY A 214 -33.24 9.76 15.24
C GLY A 214 -33.37 10.43 13.88
N SER A 215 -32.25 10.96 13.38
CA SER A 215 -32.19 11.56 12.04
C SER A 215 -30.88 11.30 11.29
N VAL A 216 -30.97 11.32 9.96
CA VAL A 216 -29.86 11.16 9.02
C VAL A 216 -29.77 12.38 8.13
N TRP A 217 -28.57 12.94 8.00
CA TRP A 217 -28.34 14.17 7.24
C TRP A 217 -27.22 14.05 6.22
N LEU A 218 -27.38 14.77 5.11
CA LEU A 218 -26.41 14.95 4.04
C LEU A 218 -25.53 16.18 4.32
N PRO A 219 -24.22 16.05 4.50
CA PRO A 219 -23.34 17.21 4.64
C PRO A 219 -23.19 17.98 3.31
N ILE A 220 -23.36 19.30 3.35
CA ILE A 220 -23.09 20.19 2.22
C ILE A 220 -21.63 20.66 2.31
N ALA A 221 -20.75 20.01 1.55
CA ALA A 221 -19.34 20.36 1.50
C ALA A 221 -19.13 21.76 0.86
N PRO A 222 -18.18 22.57 1.37
CA PRO A 222 -17.77 23.80 0.70
C PRO A 222 -17.07 23.51 -0.63
N ASP A 223 -17.00 24.52 -1.49
CA ASP A 223 -16.32 24.44 -2.79
C ASP A 223 -14.88 23.92 -2.66
N GLY A 224 -14.53 22.93 -3.48
CA GLY A 224 -13.21 22.27 -3.45
C GLY A 224 -13.08 21.10 -2.47
N TYR A 225 -14.11 20.85 -1.65
CA TYR A 225 -14.18 19.72 -0.72
C TYR A 225 -15.32 18.77 -1.08
N VAL A 226 -15.27 17.57 -0.53
CA VAL A 226 -16.33 16.56 -0.65
C VAL A 226 -16.68 15.98 0.71
N ALA A 227 -17.91 15.52 0.86
CA ALA A 227 -18.32 14.71 2.00
C ALA A 227 -17.98 13.24 1.72
N MET A 228 -17.71 12.48 2.77
CA MET A 228 -17.28 11.08 2.69
C MET A 228 -18.32 10.13 3.29
N GLY A 229 -19.57 10.57 3.43
CA GLY A 229 -20.64 9.80 4.06
C GLY A 229 -21.70 10.70 4.69
N VAL A 230 -22.76 10.07 5.22
CA VAL A 230 -23.84 10.77 5.96
C VAL A 230 -23.47 10.99 7.43
N ILE A 231 -24.22 11.85 8.11
CA ILE A 231 -24.15 12.02 9.57
C ILE A 231 -25.46 11.53 10.22
N VAL A 232 -25.34 10.80 11.33
CA VAL A 232 -26.49 10.36 12.13
C VAL A 232 -26.53 11.11 13.45
N GLN A 233 -27.73 11.43 13.92
CA GLN A 233 -27.97 12.27 15.09
C GLN A 233 -29.10 11.69 15.94
N SER A 234 -28.94 11.76 17.26
CA SER A 234 -30.04 11.50 18.20
C SER A 234 -31.00 12.69 18.18
N GLY A 235 -32.29 12.43 18.06
CA GLY A 235 -33.31 13.44 17.83
C GLY A 235 -33.37 13.94 16.38
N HIS A 236 -34.28 14.88 16.13
CA HIS A 236 -34.53 15.47 14.81
C HIS A 236 -33.85 16.82 14.61
N GLU A 237 -33.08 17.28 15.59
CA GLU A 237 -32.35 18.55 15.50
C GLU A 237 -31.17 18.42 14.55
N LYS A 238 -30.93 19.48 13.76
CA LYS A 238 -29.80 19.53 12.84
C LYS A 238 -28.47 19.41 13.61
N PRO A 239 -27.54 18.53 13.18
CA PRO A 239 -26.25 18.38 13.86
C PRO A 239 -25.37 19.62 13.70
N SER A 240 -24.43 19.81 14.65
CA SER A 240 -23.41 20.85 14.53
C SER A 240 -22.43 20.52 13.39
N THR A 241 -22.02 21.53 12.62
CA THR A 241 -20.98 21.40 11.58
C THR A 241 -19.60 21.04 12.12
N ASP A 242 -19.41 21.04 13.44
CA ASP A 242 -18.14 20.68 14.07
C ASP A 242 -17.89 19.16 14.12
N VAL A 243 -18.93 18.34 13.96
CA VAL A 243 -18.87 16.91 14.27
C VAL A 243 -18.17 16.05 13.21
N ILE A 244 -17.98 16.57 12.00
CA ILE A 244 -17.23 15.91 10.92
C ILE A 244 -16.35 16.89 10.16
N ARG A 245 -15.50 16.39 9.26
CA ARG A 245 -14.83 17.18 8.23
C ARG A 245 -15.09 16.65 6.83
N CYS A 246 -15.33 17.57 5.90
CA CYS A 246 -15.21 17.36 4.48
C CYS A 246 -13.73 17.35 4.10
N VAL A 247 -13.39 16.54 3.09
CA VAL A 247 -12.01 16.31 2.65
C VAL A 247 -11.79 17.03 1.34
N LYS A 248 -10.62 17.64 1.15
CA LYS A 248 -10.29 18.31 -0.11
C LYS A 248 -10.30 17.32 -1.26
N LYS A 249 -10.98 17.68 -2.36
CA LYS A 249 -11.34 16.76 -3.45
C LYS A 249 -10.15 16.01 -4.05
N GLU A 250 -8.97 16.60 -4.07
CA GLU A 250 -7.74 16.01 -4.63
C GLU A 250 -7.25 14.75 -3.89
N TYR A 251 -7.70 14.52 -2.66
CA TYR A 251 -7.40 13.33 -1.85
C TYR A 251 -8.51 12.27 -1.90
N THR A 252 -9.47 12.42 -2.82
CA THR A 252 -10.66 11.61 -2.87
C THR A 252 -10.99 11.23 -4.30
N VAL A 253 -11.74 10.14 -4.46
CA VAL A 253 -12.31 9.75 -5.74
C VAL A 253 -13.78 9.38 -5.57
N PRO A 254 -14.63 9.66 -6.58
CA PRO A 254 -16.00 9.21 -6.57
C PRO A 254 -16.09 7.68 -6.53
N ALA A 255 -16.83 7.17 -5.56
CA ALA A 255 -17.11 5.78 -5.33
C ALA A 255 -18.51 5.40 -5.84
N LYS A 256 -18.94 4.17 -5.58
CA LYS A 256 -20.30 3.71 -5.88
C LYS A 256 -21.05 3.37 -4.61
N ALA A 257 -22.36 3.20 -4.78
CA ALA A 257 -23.12 2.41 -3.85
C ALA A 257 -22.74 0.93 -3.96
N GLY A 258 -22.49 0.33 -2.81
CA GLY A 258 -22.26 -1.10 -2.64
C GLY A 258 -23.55 -1.81 -2.21
N ASP A 259 -23.37 -2.77 -1.32
CA ASP A 259 -24.46 -3.61 -0.84
C ASP A 259 -25.49 -2.81 -0.05
N TRP A 260 -26.76 -3.22 -0.17
CA TRP A 260 -27.84 -2.70 0.66
C TRP A 260 -27.63 -3.10 2.12
N ILE A 261 -27.92 -2.17 3.04
CA ILE A 261 -27.77 -2.38 4.49
C ILE A 261 -29.13 -2.42 5.20
N TYR A 262 -29.97 -1.43 4.90
CA TYR A 262 -31.22 -1.16 5.61
C TYR A 262 -32.12 -0.25 4.78
N ASP A 263 -33.43 -0.47 4.88
CA ASP A 263 -34.44 0.55 4.58
C ASP A 263 -35.54 0.54 5.64
N ASP A 264 -36.30 1.64 5.71
CA ASP A 264 -37.31 1.87 6.75
C ASP A 264 -38.68 1.24 6.44
N SER A 265 -38.73 0.26 5.55
CA SER A 265 -39.99 -0.45 5.22
C SER A 265 -40.66 -0.99 6.48
N GLY A 266 -41.99 -0.85 6.52
CA GLY A 266 -42.82 -1.33 7.62
C GLY A 266 -42.87 -0.41 8.85
N THR A 267 -41.98 0.59 8.98
CA THR A 267 -41.94 1.46 10.16
C THR A 267 -43.13 2.43 10.24
N GLY A 268 -43.70 2.83 9.10
CA GLY A 268 -44.73 3.87 9.06
C GLY A 268 -44.19 5.30 9.25
N ALA A 269 -42.87 5.49 9.17
CA ALA A 269 -42.25 6.81 9.15
C ALA A 269 -42.81 7.67 8.00
N SER A 270 -42.82 8.99 8.21
CA SER A 270 -43.31 9.98 7.24
C SER A 270 -42.30 10.30 6.14
N MET A 271 -41.05 9.92 6.33
CA MET A 271 -39.95 10.02 5.38
C MET A 271 -39.44 8.61 5.10
N ASN A 272 -38.81 8.40 3.95
CA ASN A 272 -38.18 7.12 3.62
C ASN A 272 -36.67 7.22 3.80
N LEU A 273 -36.03 6.10 4.14
CA LEU A 273 -34.59 5.95 4.24
C LEU A 273 -34.19 4.63 3.61
N THR A 274 -33.15 4.67 2.80
CA THR A 274 -32.41 3.48 2.43
C THR A 274 -30.91 3.77 2.53
N VAL A 275 -30.18 2.77 3.00
CA VAL A 275 -28.76 2.87 3.36
C VAL A 275 -27.99 1.79 2.63
N TRP A 276 -26.84 2.18 2.07
CA TRP A 276 -25.93 1.29 1.35
C TRP A 276 -24.50 1.48 1.82
N ASP A 277 -23.71 0.45 1.58
CA ASP A 277 -22.28 0.50 1.70
C ASP A 277 -21.64 1.33 0.57
N LEU A 278 -20.36 1.65 0.74
CA LEU A 278 -19.52 2.17 -0.32
C LEU A 278 -18.86 1.01 -1.07
N ALA A 279 -18.79 1.13 -2.40
CA ALA A 279 -18.06 0.20 -3.25
C ALA A 279 -17.02 0.92 -4.09
N GLU A 280 -16.05 0.14 -4.59
CA GLU A 280 -14.92 0.63 -5.37
C GLU A 280 -15.37 1.48 -6.58
N PRO A 281 -14.67 2.59 -6.89
CA PRO A 281 -14.91 3.41 -8.08
C PRO A 281 -14.94 2.60 -9.39
N ASP A 282 -15.86 2.94 -10.31
CA ASP A 282 -15.89 2.32 -11.65
C ASP A 282 -14.81 2.89 -12.54
N ASN A 283 -14.11 2.02 -13.27
CA ASN A 283 -13.20 2.39 -14.37
C ASN A 283 -12.15 3.48 -14.00
N TYR A 284 -11.84 3.63 -12.72
CA TYR A 284 -10.84 4.59 -12.28
C TYR A 284 -9.45 4.00 -12.46
N SER A 285 -8.67 4.58 -13.37
CA SER A 285 -7.27 4.17 -13.55
C SER A 285 -6.41 4.70 -12.40
N LEU A 286 -6.02 3.80 -11.51
CA LEU A 286 -5.06 4.08 -10.46
C LEU A 286 -3.67 4.30 -11.06
N SER A 287 -3.07 5.44 -10.72
CA SER A 287 -1.66 5.68 -10.99
C SER A 287 -0.79 4.80 -10.09
N GLU A 288 0.42 4.52 -10.56
CA GLU A 288 1.42 3.82 -9.76
C GLU A 288 1.70 4.57 -8.45
N GLY A 289 1.77 3.83 -7.34
CA GLY A 289 1.99 4.33 -6.00
C GLY A 289 0.73 4.87 -5.35
N TYR A 290 -0.47 4.57 -5.89
CA TYR A 290 -1.74 4.98 -5.31
C TYR A 290 -2.66 3.80 -4.98
N MET A 291 -3.54 3.99 -4.01
CA MET A 291 -4.59 3.04 -3.63
C MET A 291 -5.87 3.78 -3.22
N PHE A 292 -6.99 3.05 -3.20
CA PHE A 292 -8.23 3.52 -2.56
C PHE A 292 -8.31 3.05 -1.11
N LEU A 293 -8.95 3.84 -0.26
CA LEU A 293 -9.30 3.42 1.11
C LEU A 293 -10.73 3.83 1.45
N ASP A 294 -11.51 2.85 1.92
CA ASP A 294 -12.84 3.07 2.47
C ASP A 294 -12.74 3.93 3.74
N PRO A 295 -13.49 5.05 3.83
CA PRO A 295 -13.60 5.78 5.09
C PRO A 295 -14.25 4.95 6.21
N GLY A 296 -14.93 3.84 5.91
CA GLY A 296 -15.70 3.01 6.84
C GLY A 296 -17.10 3.57 7.12
N THR A 297 -17.60 4.46 6.26
CA THR A 297 -18.88 5.14 6.43
C THR A 297 -19.97 4.50 5.57
N VAL A 298 -21.17 5.08 5.61
CA VAL A 298 -22.30 4.69 4.76
C VAL A 298 -22.80 5.85 3.92
N ILE A 299 -23.56 5.52 2.88
CA ILE A 299 -24.35 6.45 2.08
C ILE A 299 -25.83 6.17 2.26
N ALA A 300 -26.66 7.21 2.12
CA ALA A 300 -28.10 7.06 2.27
C ALA A 300 -28.87 7.97 1.30
N SER A 301 -30.13 7.61 1.05
CA SER A 301 -31.08 8.36 0.22
C SER A 301 -32.51 8.13 0.71
N SER A 302 -33.43 9.00 0.30
CA SER A 302 -34.87 8.91 0.58
C SER A 302 -35.68 8.23 -0.53
N SER A 303 -35.04 7.76 -1.60
CA SER A 303 -35.71 7.30 -2.83
C SER A 303 -35.80 5.77 -2.98
N GLY A 304 -35.07 5.00 -2.14
CA GLY A 304 -34.92 3.55 -2.30
C GLY A 304 -34.02 3.11 -3.46
N ASP A 305 -33.52 4.02 -4.29
CA ASP A 305 -32.68 3.73 -5.44
C ASP A 305 -31.25 4.26 -5.25
N SER A 306 -30.27 3.37 -5.31
CA SER A 306 -28.87 3.71 -5.08
C SER A 306 -28.26 4.60 -6.16
N GLU A 307 -28.82 4.61 -7.38
CA GLU A 307 -28.39 5.48 -8.47
C GLU A 307 -28.66 6.95 -8.16
N THR A 308 -29.74 7.22 -7.42
CA THR A 308 -30.18 8.58 -7.06
C THR A 308 -29.44 9.18 -5.87
N ILE A 309 -28.60 8.40 -5.17
CA ILE A 309 -27.78 8.90 -4.07
C ILE A 309 -26.92 10.07 -4.57
N SER A 310 -26.81 11.13 -3.75
CA SER A 310 -25.95 12.26 -4.09
C SER A 310 -24.51 11.81 -4.33
N SER A 311 -23.92 12.20 -5.47
CA SER A 311 -22.50 11.96 -5.75
C SER A 311 -21.57 12.73 -4.82
N THR A 312 -22.08 13.69 -4.04
CA THR A 312 -21.29 14.50 -3.10
C THR A 312 -20.85 13.74 -1.85
N ILE A 313 -21.47 12.60 -1.53
CA ILE A 313 -21.11 11.71 -0.40
C ILE A 313 -20.54 10.35 -0.83
N LYS A 314 -20.64 10.01 -2.12
CA LYS A 314 -20.08 8.78 -2.68
C LYS A 314 -18.60 8.96 -2.96
N ASN A 315 -17.77 9.06 -1.91
CA ASN A 315 -16.33 9.28 -2.06
C ASN A 315 -15.50 8.37 -1.15
N VAL A 316 -14.36 7.92 -1.67
CA VAL A 316 -13.34 7.16 -0.93
C VAL A 316 -12.00 7.89 -1.01
N PHE A 317 -11.07 7.58 -0.10
CA PHE A 317 -9.76 8.22 -0.10
C PHE A 317 -8.91 7.73 -1.26
N LEU A 318 -8.18 8.65 -1.89
CA LEU A 318 -7.07 8.35 -2.80
C LEU A 318 -5.76 8.57 -2.04
N ILE A 319 -5.08 7.47 -1.74
CA ILE A 319 -3.86 7.48 -0.92
C ILE A 319 -2.66 7.32 -1.82
N SER A 320 -1.69 8.25 -1.71
CA SER A 320 -0.33 8.01 -2.19
C SER A 320 0.39 7.13 -1.18
N ILE A 321 0.75 5.91 -1.60
CA ILE A 321 1.35 4.89 -0.75
C ILE A 321 2.75 5.32 -0.34
N PRO A 322 3.01 5.52 0.96
CA PRO A 322 4.31 5.98 1.42
C PRO A 322 5.36 4.87 1.27
N VAL A 323 6.37 5.12 0.44
CA VAL A 323 7.63 4.38 0.47
C VAL A 323 8.33 4.70 1.78
N THR A 324 8.66 3.67 2.53
CA THR A 324 9.26 3.80 3.86
C THR A 324 10.76 3.57 3.84
N GLU A 325 11.22 2.60 3.07
CA GLU A 325 12.63 2.36 2.83
C GLU A 325 12.83 1.97 1.37
N GLU A 326 13.93 2.43 0.77
CA GLU A 326 14.34 2.06 -0.57
C GLU A 326 15.87 2.01 -0.62
N VAL A 327 16.43 0.87 -1.04
CA VAL A 327 17.88 0.65 -1.13
C VAL A 327 18.42 1.28 -2.40
N ASP A 328 19.61 1.86 -2.32
CA ASP A 328 20.37 2.20 -3.53
C ASP A 328 21.07 0.93 -4.03
N THR A 329 20.63 0.41 -5.18
CA THR A 329 20.82 -0.98 -5.64
C THR A 329 22.27 -1.40 -5.91
N ALA A 330 23.26 -0.55 -5.67
CA ALA A 330 24.68 -0.83 -5.94
C ALA A 330 25.39 -1.72 -4.88
N GLY A 331 24.72 -2.08 -3.77
CA GLY A 331 25.44 -2.49 -2.56
C GLY A 331 25.88 -3.96 -2.41
N ILE A 332 25.04 -4.95 -2.69
CA ILE A 332 25.32 -6.34 -2.23
C ILE A 332 24.83 -7.35 -3.27
N GLU A 333 25.74 -7.80 -4.13
CA GLU A 333 25.55 -8.98 -4.97
C GLU A 333 26.28 -10.17 -4.34
N PRO A 334 25.72 -11.39 -4.38
CA PRO A 334 26.40 -12.57 -3.86
C PRO A 334 27.73 -12.78 -4.59
N LYS A 335 28.78 -13.10 -3.84
CA LYS A 335 30.14 -13.34 -4.36
C LYS A 335 30.76 -14.53 -3.64
N LEU A 336 31.49 -15.35 -4.40
CA LEU A 336 32.35 -16.38 -3.83
C LEU A 336 33.69 -15.75 -3.43
N THR A 337 34.10 -15.96 -2.19
CA THR A 337 35.41 -15.51 -1.67
C THR A 337 36.38 -16.69 -1.45
N GLY A 338 35.99 -17.88 -1.92
CA GLY A 338 36.72 -19.12 -1.71
C GLY A 338 36.02 -20.30 -2.40
N TYR A 339 36.62 -21.47 -2.26
CA TYR A 339 36.10 -22.74 -2.79
C TYR A 339 35.03 -23.35 -1.88
N LYS A 340 34.06 -22.53 -1.46
CA LYS A 340 32.93 -22.92 -0.62
C LYS A 340 31.66 -22.28 -1.18
N PRO A 341 30.52 -22.97 -1.16
CA PRO A 341 29.26 -22.39 -1.60
C PRO A 341 28.95 -21.11 -0.81
N TYR A 342 28.50 -20.06 -1.51
CA TYR A 342 27.83 -18.91 -0.91
C TYR A 342 26.54 -19.39 -0.24
N SER A 343 26.31 -18.88 0.97
CA SER A 343 25.04 -18.98 1.66
C SER A 343 24.72 -17.63 2.30
N SER A 344 23.45 -17.24 2.25
CA SER A 344 22.95 -16.08 3.00
C SER A 344 21.92 -16.55 4.01
N THR A 345 22.01 -16.06 5.24
CA THR A 345 20.98 -16.25 6.25
C THR A 345 19.87 -15.19 6.12
N TYR A 346 20.12 -14.11 5.38
CA TYR A 346 19.21 -12.97 5.29
C TYR A 346 18.82 -12.67 3.83
N PRO A 347 17.54 -12.34 3.58
CA PRO A 347 17.12 -11.90 2.26
C PRO A 347 17.71 -10.51 1.95
N LYS A 348 17.99 -10.25 0.67
CA LYS A 348 18.39 -8.93 0.18
C LYS A 348 17.15 -8.04 0.10
N PHE A 349 17.04 -7.08 1.01
CA PHE A 349 15.96 -6.09 1.00
C PHE A 349 16.09 -5.12 -0.18
N PHE A 350 14.97 -4.72 -0.78
CA PHE A 350 14.92 -3.72 -1.86
C PHE A 350 14.16 -2.47 -1.44
N SER A 351 12.92 -2.65 -1.03
CA SER A 351 12.07 -1.53 -0.64
C SER A 351 10.90 -1.99 0.21
N SER A 352 10.30 -1.05 0.91
CA SER A 352 9.15 -1.24 1.80
C SER A 352 8.17 -0.10 1.61
N VAL A 353 6.88 -0.44 1.56
CA VAL A 353 5.77 0.53 1.63
C VAL A 353 4.95 0.28 2.87
N ARG A 354 4.22 1.31 3.31
CA ARG A 354 3.30 1.20 4.44
C ARG A 354 1.86 1.34 3.98
N VAL A 355 1.01 0.42 4.41
CA VAL A 355 -0.37 0.26 3.95
C VAL A 355 -1.33 0.12 5.13
N PRO A 356 -2.59 0.58 5.03
CA PRO A 356 -3.60 0.32 6.06
C PRO A 356 -3.79 -1.17 6.35
N PHE A 357 -4.11 -1.51 7.61
CA PHE A 357 -4.41 -2.89 8.01
C PHE A 357 -5.58 -3.50 7.24
N THR A 358 -6.45 -2.67 6.67
CA THR A 358 -7.60 -3.07 5.87
C THR A 358 -7.19 -3.77 4.56
N LEU A 359 -5.93 -3.62 4.15
CA LEU A 359 -5.37 -4.37 3.02
C LEU A 359 -4.77 -5.72 3.44
N ILE A 360 -4.56 -5.98 4.72
CA ILE A 360 -3.83 -7.17 5.17
C ILE A 360 -4.77 -8.09 5.97
N THR A 361 -4.97 -9.31 5.46
CA THR A 361 -5.66 -10.37 6.19
C THR A 361 -4.74 -10.94 7.27
N ASP A 362 -4.77 -10.32 8.44
CA ASP A 362 -4.12 -10.82 9.64
C ASP A 362 -5.17 -11.42 10.58
N SER A 363 -5.43 -12.72 10.45
CA SER A 363 -6.43 -13.44 11.25
C SER A 363 -5.97 -13.73 12.68
N ASN A 364 -4.69 -13.54 12.98
CA ASN A 364 -4.11 -13.77 14.31
C ASN A 364 -4.35 -12.58 15.26
N ARG A 365 -4.85 -11.46 14.76
CA ARG A 365 -5.05 -10.22 15.51
C ARG A 365 -6.50 -9.75 15.44
N THR A 366 -7.02 -9.29 16.58
CA THR A 366 -8.34 -8.65 16.65
C THR A 366 -8.29 -7.26 16.00
N LEU A 367 -9.44 -6.72 15.60
CA LEU A 367 -9.53 -5.35 15.08
C LEU A 367 -8.96 -4.33 16.06
N GLU A 368 -9.30 -4.46 17.34
CA GLU A 368 -8.78 -3.61 18.42
C GLU A 368 -7.26 -3.60 18.44
N TRP A 369 -6.64 -4.80 18.42
CA TRP A 369 -5.20 -4.91 18.43
C TRP A 369 -4.59 -4.25 17.20
N LYS A 370 -5.19 -4.44 16.01
CA LYS A 370 -4.74 -3.81 14.77
C LYS A 370 -4.79 -2.30 14.91
N VAL A 371 -5.93 -1.71 15.28
CA VAL A 371 -6.07 -0.26 15.40
C VAL A 371 -5.12 0.33 16.45
N ASP A 372 -4.96 -0.32 17.61
CA ASP A 372 -4.18 0.21 18.73
C ASP A 372 -2.66 -0.01 18.59
N ASN A 373 -2.22 -1.00 17.80
CA ASN A 373 -0.81 -1.38 17.71
C ASN A 373 -0.26 -1.28 16.29
N SER A 374 -1.01 -1.71 15.28
CA SER A 374 -0.56 -1.82 13.89
C SER A 374 -1.65 -1.39 12.89
N PRO A 375 -2.18 -0.15 12.95
CA PRO A 375 -3.20 0.29 12.01
C PRO A 375 -2.64 0.40 10.59
N PHE A 376 -1.32 0.41 10.47
CA PHE A 376 -0.60 0.42 9.21
C PHE A 376 0.52 -0.63 9.25
N TYR A 377 0.49 -1.55 8.29
CA TYR A 377 1.44 -2.64 8.10
C TYR A 377 2.50 -2.24 7.06
N TYR A 378 3.58 -3.01 6.97
CA TYR A 378 4.57 -2.86 5.91
C TYR A 378 4.44 -3.98 4.89
N ILE A 379 4.60 -3.65 3.61
CA ILE A 379 4.85 -4.63 2.54
C ILE A 379 6.25 -4.37 2.02
N GLN A 380 7.14 -5.33 2.18
CA GLN A 380 8.51 -5.25 1.68
C GLN A 380 8.80 -6.23 0.57
N ARG A 381 9.60 -5.79 -0.41
CA ARG A 381 10.18 -6.67 -1.43
C ARG A 381 11.60 -7.05 -1.01
N GLU A 382 11.89 -8.34 -1.11
CA GLU A 382 13.20 -8.90 -0.85
C GLU A 382 13.58 -9.92 -1.94
N GLU A 383 14.87 -10.26 -2.05
CA GLU A 383 15.34 -11.43 -2.78
C GLU A 383 15.97 -12.43 -1.83
N VAL A 384 15.53 -13.68 -1.93
CA VAL A 384 16.15 -14.83 -1.27
C VAL A 384 17.02 -15.55 -2.29
N TYR A 385 18.26 -15.80 -1.91
CA TYR A 385 19.18 -16.63 -2.68
C TYR A 385 19.22 -18.03 -2.06
N SER A 386 18.84 -19.04 -2.84
CA SER A 386 18.98 -20.45 -2.45
C SER A 386 19.97 -21.16 -3.37
N ASP A 387 20.67 -22.16 -2.85
CA ASP A 387 21.57 -22.97 -3.68
C ASP A 387 20.78 -23.68 -4.78
N ALA A 388 21.29 -23.62 -6.02
CA ALA A 388 20.71 -24.33 -7.15
C ALA A 388 21.60 -25.50 -7.56
N GLN A 389 22.85 -25.21 -7.92
CA GLN A 389 23.83 -26.23 -8.28
C GLN A 389 25.26 -25.72 -8.11
N THR A 390 26.14 -26.53 -7.52
CA THR A 390 27.58 -26.25 -7.44
C THR A 390 28.37 -27.17 -8.36
N LEU A 391 29.45 -26.69 -8.94
CA LEU A 391 30.40 -27.50 -9.68
C LEU A 391 31.85 -27.13 -9.32
N ASP A 392 32.60 -28.12 -8.86
CA ASP A 392 34.03 -28.00 -8.55
C ASP A 392 34.87 -28.53 -9.72
N ASN A 393 35.36 -27.62 -10.58
CA ASN A 393 36.25 -27.94 -11.70
C ASN A 393 37.72 -27.64 -11.38
N ARG A 394 38.12 -27.59 -10.10
CA ARG A 394 39.48 -27.17 -9.70
C ARG A 394 40.57 -28.13 -10.19
N GLN A 395 40.24 -29.41 -10.35
CA GLN A 395 41.16 -30.43 -10.85
C GLN A 395 40.97 -30.70 -12.35
N GLY A 396 40.04 -30.00 -13.01
CA GLY A 396 39.77 -30.16 -14.42
C GLY A 396 40.86 -29.57 -15.30
N THR A 397 41.17 -30.26 -16.38
CA THR A 397 42.07 -29.80 -17.45
C THR A 397 41.30 -29.24 -18.66
N ALA A 398 39.96 -29.30 -18.63
CA ALA A 398 39.06 -28.78 -19.64
C ALA A 398 37.83 -28.12 -18.98
N ASP A 399 37.10 -27.34 -19.75
CA ASP A 399 35.86 -26.69 -19.31
C ASP A 399 34.77 -27.73 -19.03
N ALA A 400 34.05 -27.52 -17.94
CA ALA A 400 32.86 -28.28 -17.57
C ALA A 400 31.59 -27.45 -17.84
N SER A 401 30.42 -28.02 -17.62
CA SER A 401 29.16 -27.30 -17.76
C SER A 401 28.15 -27.64 -16.67
N ILE A 402 27.43 -26.63 -16.21
CA ILE A 402 26.23 -26.76 -15.40
C ILE A 402 25.04 -26.67 -16.35
N ASN A 403 24.25 -27.75 -16.43
CA ASN A 403 22.95 -27.77 -17.10
C ASN A 403 21.87 -27.78 -16.02
N TYR A 404 21.12 -26.68 -15.89
CA TYR A 404 20.15 -26.51 -14.82
C TYR A 404 18.78 -26.15 -15.39
N SER A 405 17.75 -26.88 -14.98
CA SER A 405 16.36 -26.61 -15.35
C SER A 405 15.54 -26.22 -14.12
N THR A 406 14.81 -25.12 -14.19
CA THR A 406 13.93 -24.66 -13.11
C THR A 406 12.62 -24.10 -13.66
N GLU A 407 11.57 -24.22 -12.86
CA GLU A 407 10.29 -23.57 -13.07
C GLU A 407 10.36 -22.11 -12.66
N VAL A 408 10.00 -21.20 -13.57
CA VAL A 408 10.01 -19.75 -13.36
C VAL A 408 8.60 -19.17 -13.50
N GLY A 409 8.30 -18.14 -12.71
CA GLY A 409 6.99 -17.48 -12.69
C GLY A 409 6.17 -17.80 -11.42
N PHE A 410 4.87 -17.53 -11.50
CA PHE A 410 3.91 -17.84 -10.44
C PHE A 410 3.06 -19.06 -10.82
N SER A 411 2.77 -19.92 -9.85
CA SER A 411 1.58 -20.75 -10.00
C SER A 411 0.32 -19.88 -9.82
N LYS A 412 -0.76 -20.27 -10.48
CA LYS A 412 -2.06 -19.64 -10.29
C LYS A 412 -2.47 -19.67 -8.81
N THR A 413 -2.24 -20.80 -8.14
CA THR A 413 -2.52 -20.98 -6.71
C THR A 413 -1.75 -19.99 -5.83
N GLU A 414 -0.46 -19.75 -6.05
CA GLU A 414 0.32 -18.79 -5.26
C GLU A 414 -0.15 -17.34 -5.49
N THR A 415 -0.52 -17.01 -6.73
CA THR A 415 -1.07 -15.69 -7.09
C THR A 415 -2.42 -15.45 -6.44
N ASP A 416 -3.31 -16.44 -6.50
CA ASP A 416 -4.65 -16.40 -5.92
C ASP A 416 -4.56 -16.30 -4.39
N THR A 417 -3.71 -17.11 -3.74
CA THR A 417 -3.52 -17.08 -2.28
C THR A 417 -3.02 -15.72 -1.80
N PHE A 418 -2.01 -15.15 -2.44
CA PHE A 418 -1.51 -13.84 -2.03
C PHE A 418 -2.52 -12.72 -2.29
N SER A 419 -3.20 -12.75 -3.45
CA SER A 419 -4.23 -11.77 -3.76
C SER A 419 -5.37 -11.81 -2.73
N GLN A 420 -5.72 -13.01 -2.24
CA GLN A 420 -6.68 -13.20 -1.15
C GLN A 420 -6.14 -12.71 0.21
N GLU A 421 -4.88 -12.98 0.53
CA GLU A 421 -4.30 -12.65 1.84
C GLU A 421 -4.02 -11.16 2.04
N ILE A 422 -3.64 -10.44 0.98
CA ILE A 422 -3.22 -9.05 1.11
C ILE A 422 -3.98 -8.07 0.20
N GLY A 423 -5.10 -8.52 -0.37
CA GLY A 423 -5.99 -7.69 -1.21
C GLY A 423 -5.34 -7.09 -2.45
N MET A 424 -4.14 -7.56 -2.81
CA MET A 424 -3.39 -7.11 -3.98
C MET A 424 -3.76 -7.93 -5.20
N GLU A 425 -4.44 -7.34 -6.18
CA GLU A 425 -4.75 -8.04 -7.42
C GLU A 425 -3.52 -8.12 -8.34
N VAL A 426 -2.83 -9.26 -8.37
CA VAL A 426 -1.80 -9.55 -9.39
C VAL A 426 -2.51 -10.10 -10.65
N THR A 427 -3.27 -9.24 -11.34
CA THR A 427 -3.95 -9.51 -12.63
C THR A 427 -4.83 -10.77 -12.71
N ALA A 428 -5.47 -11.17 -11.61
CA ALA A 428 -6.61 -12.09 -11.64
C ALA A 428 -7.55 -11.74 -10.48
N GLU A 429 -8.83 -11.55 -10.81
CA GLU A 429 -9.92 -11.09 -9.94
C GLU A 429 -9.86 -11.70 -8.54
N GLY A 430 -9.26 -10.98 -7.60
CA GLY A 430 -9.15 -11.35 -6.20
C GLY A 430 -9.44 -10.12 -5.35
N GLY A 431 -10.64 -10.06 -4.79
CA GLY A 431 -11.07 -8.93 -3.94
C GLY A 431 -10.84 -9.22 -2.46
N ALA A 432 -10.37 -8.20 -1.73
CA ALA A 432 -10.35 -8.16 -0.28
C ALA A 432 -11.55 -7.35 0.22
N SER A 433 -12.36 -7.91 1.14
CA SER A 433 -13.38 -7.13 1.85
C SER A 433 -12.90 -6.85 3.26
N PHE A 434 -12.55 -5.62 3.60
CA PHE A 434 -12.23 -5.27 4.98
C PHE A 434 -12.49 -3.80 5.27
N LEU A 435 -13.75 -3.50 5.64
CA LEU A 435 -14.20 -2.53 6.65
C LEU A 435 -15.73 -2.66 6.76
N GLY A 436 -16.22 -3.86 7.11
CA GLY A 436 -17.63 -4.08 7.43
C GLY A 436 -18.64 -3.72 6.33
N SER A 437 -18.22 -3.41 5.10
CA SER A 437 -19.02 -2.76 4.08
C SER A 437 -19.34 -3.64 2.86
N GLY A 438 -19.52 -4.95 3.03
CA GLY A 438 -20.06 -5.89 2.02
C GLY A 438 -19.24 -6.08 0.72
N GLY A 439 -18.43 -5.10 0.31
CA GLY A 439 -17.72 -5.05 -0.94
C GLY A 439 -16.39 -5.79 -0.88
N LYS A 440 -16.18 -6.67 -1.85
CA LYS A 440 -14.87 -7.17 -2.23
C LYS A 440 -14.17 -6.06 -3.02
N TRP A 441 -13.17 -5.40 -2.44
CA TRP A 441 -12.40 -4.37 -3.11
C TRP A 441 -11.16 -5.01 -3.73
N SER A 442 -10.93 -4.78 -5.02
CA SER A 442 -9.70 -5.20 -5.69
C SER A 442 -8.67 -4.08 -5.56
N VAL A 443 -7.80 -4.12 -4.55
CA VAL A 443 -6.75 -3.11 -4.47
C VAL A 443 -5.62 -3.47 -5.43
N LYS A 444 -5.51 -2.71 -6.51
CA LYS A 444 -4.35 -2.80 -7.41
C LYS A 444 -3.18 -2.08 -6.77
N LEU A 445 -2.38 -2.77 -5.95
CA LEU A 445 -1.10 -2.20 -5.51
C LEU A 445 -0.14 -2.14 -6.70
N SER A 446 -0.12 -0.99 -7.36
CA SER A 446 0.87 -0.67 -8.38
C SER A 446 2.05 0.03 -7.69
N ALA A 447 2.83 -0.66 -6.87
CA ALA A 447 4.06 -0.09 -6.32
C ALA A 447 5.25 -0.78 -6.98
N LYS A 448 6.12 -0.03 -7.66
CA LYS A 448 7.32 -0.59 -8.32
C LYS A 448 8.16 -1.42 -7.37
N LEU A 449 8.18 -1.12 -6.07
CA LEU A 449 8.94 -1.85 -5.05
C LEU A 449 10.38 -2.25 -5.50
N GLY A 450 11.02 -1.44 -6.36
CA GLY A 450 12.34 -1.69 -6.94
C GLY A 450 12.39 -2.33 -8.36
N TRP A 451 11.28 -2.49 -9.07
CA TRP A 451 11.23 -2.97 -10.47
C TRP A 451 11.34 -1.80 -11.47
N GLN A 452 11.97 -2.04 -12.64
CA GLN A 452 11.94 -1.11 -13.78
C GLN A 452 10.79 -1.44 -14.75
N GLN A 453 10.26 -0.42 -15.45
CA GLN A 453 8.98 -0.42 -16.19
C GLN A 453 8.80 -1.50 -17.28
N GLN A 454 9.85 -2.24 -17.69
CA GLN A 454 9.78 -3.11 -18.87
C GLN A 454 9.47 -4.59 -18.60
N THR A 455 9.24 -5.01 -17.36
CA THR A 455 8.96 -6.43 -17.07
C THR A 455 7.51 -6.76 -16.71
N ALA A 456 6.63 -5.77 -16.51
CA ALA A 456 5.25 -6.01 -16.09
C ALA A 456 4.29 -6.32 -17.26
N THR A 457 4.70 -7.10 -18.24
CA THR A 457 3.82 -7.60 -19.31
C THR A 457 3.49 -9.07 -19.05
N THR A 458 2.28 -9.33 -18.52
CA THR A 458 1.58 -10.63 -18.54
C THR A 458 2.44 -11.84 -18.17
N TYR A 459 2.65 -12.06 -16.87
CA TYR A 459 3.18 -13.32 -16.37
C TYR A 459 2.03 -14.30 -16.15
N SER A 460 1.80 -15.19 -17.12
CA SER A 460 0.92 -16.34 -16.91
C SER A 460 1.58 -17.63 -17.38
N PHE A 461 1.48 -18.63 -16.49
CA PHE A 461 1.88 -20.04 -16.55
C PHE A 461 3.36 -20.31 -16.25
N VAL A 462 3.56 -21.16 -15.23
CA VAL A 462 4.85 -21.75 -14.88
C VAL A 462 5.51 -22.28 -16.14
N GLU A 463 6.69 -21.77 -16.46
CA GLU A 463 7.51 -22.26 -17.57
C GLU A 463 8.75 -22.95 -17.01
N THR A 464 9.09 -24.11 -17.56
CA THR A 464 10.40 -24.73 -17.30
C THR A 464 11.43 -24.09 -18.22
N LYS A 465 12.44 -23.44 -17.64
CA LYS A 465 13.60 -22.94 -18.37
C LYS A 465 14.84 -23.74 -18.06
N THR A 466 15.62 -24.00 -19.10
CA THR A 466 16.91 -24.68 -19.02
C THR A 466 18.02 -23.71 -19.34
N TYR A 467 19.06 -23.72 -18.50
CA TYR A 467 20.23 -22.86 -18.60
C TYR A 467 21.47 -23.73 -18.72
N ASN A 468 22.43 -23.28 -19.52
CA ASN A 468 23.75 -23.87 -19.62
C ASN A 468 24.79 -22.82 -19.22
N PHE A 469 25.65 -23.18 -18.27
CA PHE A 469 26.77 -22.36 -17.84
C PHE A 469 28.06 -23.12 -17.99
N THR A 470 29.03 -22.54 -18.69
CA THR A 470 30.40 -23.06 -18.75
C THR A 470 31.09 -22.81 -17.41
N VAL A 471 31.79 -23.82 -16.89
CA VAL A 471 32.65 -23.72 -15.72
C VAL A 471 34.08 -23.99 -16.18
N PRO A 472 34.93 -22.95 -16.31
CA PRO A 472 36.27 -23.14 -16.86
C PRO A 472 37.12 -24.12 -16.05
N ALA A 473 38.13 -24.71 -16.70
CA ALA A 473 39.14 -25.50 -16.01
C ALA A 473 39.73 -24.73 -14.81
N GLN A 474 40.02 -25.44 -13.71
CA GLN A 474 40.59 -24.90 -12.48
C GLN A 474 39.68 -23.92 -11.70
N LYS A 475 38.38 -23.87 -12.01
CA LYS A 475 37.41 -23.00 -11.31
C LYS A 475 36.47 -23.78 -10.40
N TYR A 476 35.88 -23.07 -9.46
CA TYR A 476 34.72 -23.50 -8.68
C TYR A 476 33.56 -22.58 -9.03
N ALA A 477 32.39 -23.14 -9.32
CA ALA A 477 31.20 -22.37 -9.65
C ALA A 477 30.02 -22.77 -8.76
N GLN A 478 29.16 -21.80 -8.51
CA GLN A 478 27.87 -21.99 -7.88
C GLN A 478 26.81 -21.21 -8.63
N LEU A 479 25.73 -21.89 -8.94
CA LEU A 479 24.50 -21.30 -9.43
C LEU A 479 23.56 -21.11 -8.24
N LEU A 480 23.06 -19.89 -8.05
CA LEU A 480 22.04 -19.56 -7.07
C LEU A 480 20.70 -19.31 -7.77
N HIS A 481 19.65 -19.84 -7.17
CA HIS A 481 18.28 -19.52 -7.54
C HIS A 481 17.87 -18.22 -6.85
N VAL A 482 17.24 -17.30 -7.60
CA VAL A 482 16.73 -16.04 -7.06
C VAL A 482 15.22 -16.14 -6.90
N THR A 483 14.75 -16.05 -5.66
CA THR A 483 13.32 -15.94 -5.34
C THR A 483 13.06 -14.51 -4.89
N SER A 484 12.32 -13.74 -5.69
CA SER A 484 11.77 -12.46 -5.20
C SER A 484 10.65 -12.78 -4.23
N GLN A 485 10.53 -12.10 -3.10
CA GLN A 485 9.41 -12.31 -2.20
C GLN A 485 8.84 -10.99 -1.70
N PHE A 486 7.54 -10.98 -1.46
CA PHE A 486 6.87 -9.93 -0.72
C PHE A 486 6.61 -10.42 0.69
N ARG A 487 6.95 -9.61 1.69
CA ARG A 487 6.69 -9.91 3.10
C ARG A 487 5.81 -8.82 3.69
N ALA A 488 4.70 -9.23 4.29
CA ALA A 488 3.88 -8.35 5.10
C ALA A 488 4.38 -8.39 6.56
N LEU A 489 4.60 -7.23 7.16
CA LEU A 489 5.01 -7.07 8.55
C LEU A 489 4.00 -6.20 9.31
N ASP A 490 3.75 -6.52 10.57
CA ASP A 490 3.08 -5.60 11.48
C ASP A 490 4.01 -4.40 11.83
N SER A 491 3.47 -3.39 12.49
CA SER A 491 4.21 -2.18 12.90
C SER A 491 5.38 -2.46 13.86
N LEU A 492 5.40 -3.64 14.48
CA LEU A 492 6.43 -4.11 15.41
C LEU A 492 7.54 -4.91 14.69
N GLY A 493 7.37 -5.18 13.39
CA GLY A 493 8.31 -5.94 12.57
C GLY A 493 8.09 -7.46 12.60
N ASN A 494 6.99 -7.94 13.16
CA ASN A 494 6.66 -9.36 13.11
C ASN A 494 6.11 -9.73 11.73
N THR A 495 6.54 -10.89 11.21
CA THR A 495 6.01 -11.39 9.94
C THR A 495 4.57 -11.84 10.08
N VAL A 496 3.72 -11.37 9.18
CA VAL A 496 2.30 -11.72 9.06
C VAL A 496 2.14 -12.80 8.00
N THR A 497 2.61 -12.51 6.78
CA THR A 497 2.62 -13.46 5.66
C THR A 497 3.80 -13.17 4.72
N ILE A 498 4.14 -14.15 3.87
CA ILE A 498 5.19 -14.07 2.85
C ILE A 498 4.63 -14.67 1.56
N LEU A 499 4.74 -13.94 0.45
CA LEU A 499 4.61 -14.50 -0.89
C LEU A 499 5.98 -14.62 -1.55
N PRO A 500 6.51 -15.85 -1.71
CA PRO A 500 7.62 -16.08 -2.61
C PRO A 500 7.16 -16.09 -4.07
N MET A 501 7.97 -15.50 -4.94
CA MET A 501 7.89 -15.53 -6.40
C MET A 501 9.21 -16.07 -6.95
N LYS A 502 9.16 -17.26 -7.57
CA LYS A 502 10.33 -17.80 -8.27
C LYS A 502 10.63 -16.92 -9.48
N SER A 503 11.75 -16.20 -9.42
CA SER A 503 12.09 -15.26 -10.47
C SER A 503 12.65 -15.98 -11.70
N ASN A 504 12.63 -15.30 -12.84
CA ASN A 504 13.29 -15.76 -14.06
C ASN A 504 14.82 -15.50 -14.05
N SER A 505 15.40 -15.26 -12.87
CA SER A 505 16.79 -14.87 -12.70
C SER A 505 17.56 -15.92 -11.92
N LEU A 506 18.78 -16.20 -12.38
CA LEU A 506 19.78 -17.00 -11.69
C LEU A 506 21.02 -16.14 -11.46
N LYS A 507 21.78 -16.42 -10.39
CA LYS A 507 23.10 -15.81 -10.19
C LYS A 507 24.16 -16.88 -10.36
N TYR A 508 24.99 -16.74 -11.39
CA TYR A 508 26.17 -17.56 -11.59
C TYR A 508 27.36 -16.91 -10.87
N LEU A 509 27.94 -17.64 -9.93
CA LEU A 509 29.13 -17.24 -9.20
C LEU A 509 30.28 -18.15 -9.59
N GLN A 510 31.49 -17.60 -9.71
CA GLN A 510 32.72 -18.36 -9.90
C GLN A 510 33.83 -17.89 -8.97
N TYR A 511 34.76 -18.79 -8.66
CA TYR A 511 35.99 -18.48 -7.91
C TYR A 511 37.14 -19.44 -8.28
N PRO A 512 38.39 -18.95 -8.34
CA PRO A 512 38.75 -17.54 -8.43
C PRO A 512 38.25 -16.89 -9.72
#